data_AF-A0A0V0GQX3-F1
#
_entry.id   AF-A0A0V0GQX3-F1
#
_cell.length_a   1.000
_cell.length_b   1.000
_cell.length_c   1.000
_cell.angle_alpha   90.00
_cell.angle_beta   90.00
_cell.angle_gamma   90.00
#
_symmetry.space_group_name_H-M   'P 1'
#
loop_
_entity.id
_entity.type
_entity.pdbx_description
1 polymer ?
#
loop_
_entity_poly.entity_id
_entity_poly.type
_entity_poly.pdbx_seq_one_letter_code
_entity_poly.pdbx_strand_id
1 'polypeptide(L)'
;MPPAPAGQMHWSMLQARTFRWNLTSNAARPNPQGSFHYGKITISRTFVMANSAPLINGKLRYAINSVSYVNPDTPLKLADHFNIPGVFNLNSIQAYPSGGSPYLGTAVFPTSHHDFIEIVFQNDEAAMQSWHLDGYDFWVVGFGSGKWTQASRNKY
;
A
#
# COMPACT_ATOMS: atom_id res chain seq x y z
N MET A 1 14.41 -2.11 -14.43
CA MET A 1 13.35 -2.70 -15.26
C MET A 1 13.35 -2.02 -16.62
N PRO A 2 13.01 -2.70 -17.72
CA PRO A 2 12.88 -2.05 -19.03
C PRO A 2 11.79 -0.96 -19.01
N PRO A 3 11.91 0.08 -19.86
CA PRO A 3 10.89 1.11 -19.96
C PRO A 3 9.55 0.53 -20.41
N ALA A 4 8.45 1.05 -19.86
CA ALA A 4 7.11 0.64 -20.27
C ALA A 4 6.87 0.97 -21.77
N PRO A 5 6.15 0.14 -22.52
CA PRO A 5 5.84 0.44 -23.92
C PRO A 5 5.07 1.76 -24.05
N ALA A 6 5.61 2.69 -24.84
CA ALA A 6 5.03 4.02 -25.02
C ALA A 6 3.60 3.92 -25.59
N GLY A 7 2.65 4.62 -24.96
CA GLY A 7 1.26 4.68 -25.43
C GLY A 7 0.41 3.43 -25.19
N GLN A 8 0.94 2.36 -24.58
CA GLN A 8 0.19 1.11 -24.38
C GLN A 8 -0.39 0.95 -22.96
N MET A 9 -0.18 1.91 -22.06
CA MET A 9 -0.68 1.81 -20.68
C MET A 9 -2.20 1.57 -20.61
N HIS A 10 -2.98 2.23 -21.47
CA HIS A 10 -4.41 2.01 -21.55
C HIS A 10 -4.76 0.56 -21.94
N TRP A 11 -4.08 0.02 -22.95
CA TRP A 11 -4.23 -1.38 -23.37
C TRP A 11 -3.83 -2.37 -22.28
N SER A 12 -2.69 -2.15 -21.62
CA SER A 12 -2.24 -2.98 -20.49
C SER A 12 -3.27 -2.97 -19.35
N MET A 13 -3.89 -1.83 -19.06
CA MET A 13 -4.95 -1.74 -18.05
C MET A 13 -6.22 -2.46 -18.46
N LEU A 14 -6.63 -2.37 -19.73
CA LEU A 14 -7.78 -3.13 -20.25
C LEU A 14 -7.51 -4.64 -20.16
N GLN A 15 -6.34 -5.10 -20.60
CA GLN A 15 -5.94 -6.50 -20.49
C GLN A 15 -5.91 -6.94 -19.03
N ALA A 16 -5.31 -6.14 -18.13
CA ALA A 16 -5.25 -6.46 -16.72
C ALA A 16 -6.66 -6.72 -16.13
N ARG A 17 -7.69 -5.97 -16.57
CA ARG A 17 -9.07 -6.11 -16.08
C ARG A 17 -9.75 -7.40 -16.52
N THR A 18 -9.20 -8.07 -17.53
CA THR A 18 -9.72 -9.36 -17.98
C THR A 18 -9.29 -10.50 -17.07
N PHE A 19 -8.20 -10.34 -16.30
CA PHE A 19 -7.82 -11.30 -15.28
C PHE A 19 -8.77 -11.20 -14.10
N ARG A 20 -9.40 -12.32 -13.76
CA ARG A 20 -10.28 -12.45 -12.61
C ARG A 20 -9.72 -13.51 -11.69
N TRP A 21 -9.55 -13.15 -10.42
CA TRP A 21 -9.30 -14.13 -9.38
C TRP A 21 -10.62 -14.79 -9.00
N ASN A 22 -10.72 -16.10 -9.17
CA ASN A 22 -11.86 -16.83 -8.62
C ASN A 22 -11.68 -16.97 -7.10
N LEU A 23 -12.24 -16.02 -6.35
CA LEU A 23 -12.24 -16.01 -4.88
C LEU A 23 -13.27 -17.00 -4.26
N THR A 24 -13.94 -17.82 -5.09
CA THR A 24 -14.84 -18.91 -4.66
C THR A 24 -14.18 -20.29 -4.71
N SER A 25 -12.96 -20.39 -5.24
CA SER A 25 -12.24 -21.66 -5.45
C SER A 25 -11.93 -22.35 -4.12
N ASN A 26 -12.61 -23.46 -3.86
CA ASN A 26 -12.41 -24.30 -2.69
C ASN A 26 -11.32 -25.34 -2.95
N ALA A 27 -10.35 -25.46 -2.05
CA ALA A 27 -9.59 -26.70 -1.87
C ALA A 27 -10.14 -27.42 -0.62
N ALA A 28 -11.42 -27.81 -0.67
CA ALA A 28 -12.06 -28.49 0.44
C ALA A 28 -11.47 -29.89 0.62
N ARG A 29 -10.64 -30.07 1.65
CA ARG A 29 -10.39 -31.39 2.24
C ARG A 29 -11.42 -31.63 3.36
N PRO A 30 -11.71 -32.89 3.73
CA PRO A 30 -12.73 -33.23 4.74
C PRO A 30 -12.49 -32.64 6.15
N ASN A 31 -11.30 -32.12 6.45
CA ASN A 31 -10.98 -31.47 7.72
C ASN A 31 -10.88 -29.95 7.51
N PRO A 32 -11.59 -29.10 8.29
CA PRO A 32 -11.57 -27.65 8.13
C PRO A 32 -10.22 -27.06 8.55
N GLN A 33 -9.26 -27.09 7.64
CA GLN A 33 -7.98 -26.38 7.73
C GLN A 33 -7.78 -25.63 6.41
N GLY A 34 -8.15 -24.34 6.40
CA GLY A 34 -7.76 -23.40 5.35
C GLY A 34 -8.72 -23.28 4.17
N SER A 35 -9.75 -22.44 4.32
CA SER A 35 -10.47 -21.84 3.19
C SER A 35 -11.08 -20.51 3.63
N PHE A 36 -10.41 -19.40 3.34
CA PHE A 36 -10.90 -18.06 3.65
C PHE A 36 -11.68 -17.53 2.45
N HIS A 37 -12.97 -17.22 2.66
CA HIS A 37 -13.74 -16.45 1.70
C HIS A 37 -13.27 -15.00 1.75
N TYR A 38 -12.11 -14.69 1.15
CA TYR A 38 -11.47 -13.38 1.30
C TYR A 38 -12.40 -12.21 0.95
N GLY A 39 -13.32 -12.38 -0.01
CA GLY A 39 -14.34 -11.37 -0.35
C GLY A 39 -15.46 -11.17 0.69
N LYS A 40 -15.53 -12.01 1.73
CA LYS A 40 -16.50 -11.90 2.84
C LYS A 40 -15.83 -11.51 4.17
N ILE A 41 -14.50 -11.42 4.22
CA ILE A 41 -13.79 -10.98 5.42
C ILE A 41 -13.96 -9.47 5.54
N THR A 42 -14.41 -9.01 6.70
CA THR A 42 -14.50 -7.57 6.99
C THR A 42 -13.10 -6.96 7.03
N ILE A 43 -12.87 -5.95 6.20
CA ILE A 43 -11.65 -5.16 6.22
C ILE A 43 -11.55 -4.46 7.58
N SER A 44 -10.52 -4.82 8.36
CA SER A 44 -10.25 -4.21 9.66
C SER A 44 -9.72 -2.80 9.47
N ARG A 45 -8.84 -2.60 8.47
CA ARG A 45 -8.15 -1.33 8.24
C ARG A 45 -7.88 -1.08 6.77
N THR A 46 -7.98 0.18 6.37
CA THR A 46 -7.65 0.64 5.02
C THR A 46 -6.56 1.71 5.11
N PHE A 47 -5.52 1.56 4.32
CA PHE A 47 -4.50 2.58 4.09
C PHE A 47 -4.58 3.08 2.65
N VAL A 48 -4.76 4.38 2.47
CA VAL A 48 -4.64 5.06 1.17
C VAL A 48 -3.29 5.76 1.14
N MET A 49 -2.36 5.21 0.37
CA MET A 49 -0.98 5.68 0.23
C MET A 49 -0.88 6.52 -1.04
N ALA A 50 -0.92 7.84 -0.90
CA ALA A 50 -0.72 8.76 -2.01
C ALA A 50 0.77 9.10 -2.16
N ASN A 51 1.34 8.81 -3.33
CA ASN A 51 2.72 9.17 -3.62
C ASN A 51 2.84 10.59 -4.17
N SER A 52 3.97 11.24 -3.88
CA SER A 52 4.30 12.58 -4.38
C SER A 52 5.82 12.75 -4.53
N ALA A 53 6.25 13.73 -5.32
CA ALA A 53 7.64 14.12 -5.51
C ALA A 53 7.95 15.55 -4.99
N PRO A 54 7.81 15.82 -3.68
CA PRO A 54 8.00 17.16 -3.14
C PRO A 54 9.46 17.63 -3.09
N LEU A 55 9.64 18.95 -3.07
CA LEU A 55 10.90 19.60 -2.71
C LEU A 55 10.94 19.82 -1.20
N ILE A 56 11.89 19.20 -0.50
CA ILE A 56 12.08 19.37 0.95
C ILE A 56 13.51 19.87 1.18
N ASN A 57 13.65 21.04 1.81
CA ASN A 57 14.93 21.70 2.06
C ASN A 57 15.79 21.86 0.78
N GLY A 58 15.16 22.25 -0.34
CA GLY A 58 15.83 22.44 -1.62
C GLY A 58 16.23 21.15 -2.35
N LYS A 59 15.89 19.97 -1.83
CA LYS A 59 16.18 18.67 -2.45
C LYS A 59 14.88 17.98 -2.90
N LEU A 60 14.85 17.50 -4.15
CA LEU A 60 13.76 16.68 -4.66
C LEU A 60 13.75 15.33 -3.92
N ARG A 61 12.59 14.94 -3.40
CA ARG A 61 12.38 13.70 -2.66
C ARG A 61 11.07 13.06 -3.06
N TYR A 62 10.90 11.79 -2.72
CA TYR A 62 9.63 11.09 -2.83
C TYR A 62 9.02 10.89 -1.45
N ALA A 63 7.70 11.04 -1.37
CA ALA A 63 6.95 10.96 -0.13
C ALA A 63 5.65 10.17 -0.31
N ILE A 64 5.23 9.51 0.76
CA ILE A 64 3.93 8.84 0.88
C ILE A 64 3.16 9.57 1.98
N ASN A 65 1.95 10.05 1.68
CA ASN A 65 1.11 10.81 2.62
C ASN A 65 1.90 11.91 3.37
N SER A 66 2.65 12.71 2.59
CA SER A 66 3.51 13.82 3.07
C SER A 66 4.77 13.41 3.84
N VAL A 67 5.07 12.13 4.03
CA VAL A 67 6.30 11.68 4.70
C VAL A 67 7.30 11.18 3.67
N SER A 68 8.46 11.83 3.58
CA SER A 68 9.63 11.29 2.90
C SER A 68 10.45 10.49 3.91
N TYR A 69 10.51 9.17 3.68
CA TYR A 69 11.14 8.23 4.60
C TYR A 69 12.64 8.47 4.75
N VAL A 70 13.14 8.37 5.98
CA VAL A 70 14.56 8.40 6.31
C VAL A 70 14.91 7.11 7.02
N ASN A 71 15.97 6.44 6.54
CA ASN A 71 16.48 5.24 7.21
C ASN A 71 17.10 5.65 8.56
N PRO A 72 16.66 5.08 9.69
CA PRO A 72 17.31 5.31 10.97
C PRO A 72 18.63 4.53 11.06
N ASP A 73 19.54 4.99 11.92
CA ASP A 73 20.81 4.29 12.17
C ASP A 73 20.60 2.97 12.93
N THR A 74 19.51 2.86 13.70
CA THR A 74 19.12 1.64 14.43
C THR A 74 18.02 0.91 13.68
N PRO A 75 18.18 -0.40 13.35
CA PRO A 75 17.14 -1.18 12.69
C PRO A 75 15.82 -1.20 13.46
N LEU A 76 14.70 -0.97 12.77
CA LEU A 76 13.37 -0.82 13.39
C LEU A 76 12.98 -1.98 14.32
N LYS A 77 13.21 -3.23 13.88
CA LYS A 77 12.88 -4.41 14.69
C LYS A 77 13.69 -4.50 15.98
N LEU A 78 14.96 -4.05 15.96
CA LEU A 78 15.79 -4.02 17.17
C LEU A 78 15.35 -2.88 18.10
N ALA A 79 15.05 -1.70 17.53
CA ALA A 79 14.54 -0.59 18.31
C ALA A 79 13.23 -0.93 19.02
N ASP A 80 12.31 -1.60 18.32
CA ASP A 80 11.05 -2.09 18.89
C ASP A 80 11.29 -3.15 19.97
N HIS A 81 12.09 -4.19 19.67
CA HIS A 81 12.38 -5.28 20.60
C HIS A 81 13.02 -4.82 21.92
N PHE A 82 13.93 -3.86 21.86
CA PHE A 82 14.64 -3.32 23.03
C PHE A 82 14.02 -2.03 23.59
N ASN A 83 12.85 -1.60 23.08
CA ASN A 83 12.16 -0.36 23.48
C ASN A 83 13.05 0.90 23.43
N ILE A 84 13.84 1.05 22.36
CA ILE A 84 14.72 2.21 22.16
C ILE A 84 13.88 3.40 21.66
N PRO A 85 13.74 4.49 22.43
CA PRO A 85 12.90 5.62 22.04
C PRO A 85 13.55 6.45 20.92
N GLY A 86 12.73 7.15 20.14
CA GLY A 86 13.18 8.16 19.17
C GLY A 86 13.67 7.61 17.82
N VAL A 87 13.68 6.29 17.60
CA VAL A 87 14.13 5.68 16.33
C VAL A 87 13.07 5.78 15.23
N PHE A 88 11.80 5.58 15.58
CA PHE A 88 10.67 5.64 14.65
C PHE A 88 9.42 6.21 15.33
N ASN A 89 8.44 6.59 14.52
CA ASN A 89 7.17 7.16 14.99
C ASN A 89 5.99 6.39 14.39
N LEU A 90 5.11 5.88 15.26
CA LEU A 90 3.90 5.17 14.87
C LEU A 90 2.75 6.10 14.44
N ASN A 91 2.77 7.37 14.86
CA ASN A 91 1.67 8.31 14.66
C ASN A 91 2.00 9.46 13.70
N SER A 92 3.18 9.42 13.05
CA SER A 92 3.60 10.50 12.17
C SER A 92 2.95 10.41 10.78
N ILE A 93 2.70 9.20 10.28
CA ILE A 93 2.04 9.00 8.98
C ILE A 93 0.54 8.73 9.15
N GLN A 94 -0.27 9.40 8.33
CA GLN A 94 -1.71 9.22 8.32
C GLN A 94 -2.11 8.07 7.41
N ALA A 95 -3.16 7.33 7.79
CA ALA A 95 -3.71 6.24 6.97
C ALA A 95 -4.32 6.73 5.65
N TYR A 96 -4.69 8.01 5.58
CA TYR A 96 -5.23 8.66 4.39
C TYR A 96 -4.40 9.92 4.08
N PRO A 97 -4.29 10.33 2.82
CA PRO A 97 -3.57 11.55 2.46
C PRO A 97 -4.24 12.77 3.11
N SER A 98 -3.49 13.52 3.91
CA SER A 98 -3.98 14.71 4.63
C SER A 98 -3.82 16.00 3.83
N GLY A 99 -3.01 16.00 2.77
CA GLY A 99 -2.59 17.22 2.07
C GLY A 99 -1.66 18.11 2.89
N GLY A 100 -1.13 17.62 4.01
CA GLY A 100 -0.19 18.37 4.84
C GLY A 100 1.15 18.62 4.15
N SER A 101 1.90 19.61 4.65
CA SER A 101 3.23 19.93 4.14
C SER A 101 4.17 18.72 4.22
N PRO A 102 4.96 18.45 3.18
CA PRO A 102 5.87 17.31 3.16
C PRO A 102 7.02 17.50 4.15
N TYR A 103 7.41 16.42 4.83
CA TYR A 103 8.49 16.44 5.82
C TYR A 103 9.28 15.12 5.84
N LEU A 104 10.45 15.15 6.47
CA LEU A 104 11.31 13.97 6.64
C LEU A 104 10.95 13.23 7.92
N GLY A 105 10.88 11.90 7.87
CA GLY A 105 10.69 11.12 9.08
C GLY A 105 10.77 9.63 8.90
N THR A 106 11.07 8.93 9.98
CA THR A 106 11.01 7.47 10.09
C THR A 106 9.63 7.06 10.55
N ALA A 107 8.66 7.11 9.64
CA ALA A 107 7.28 6.75 9.95
C ALA A 107 7.03 5.24 9.78
N VAL A 108 6.22 4.68 10.67
CA VAL A 108 5.79 3.27 10.62
C VAL A 108 4.28 3.25 10.78
N PHE A 109 3.57 2.55 9.89
CA PHE A 109 2.15 2.29 10.09
C PHE A 109 1.98 1.24 11.19
N PRO A 110 1.37 1.57 12.34
CA PRO A 110 1.07 0.58 13.37
C PRO A 110 0.02 -0.37 12.81
N THR A 111 0.11 -1.67 13.08
CA THR A 111 -0.91 -2.69 12.77
C THR A 111 -1.00 -3.70 13.91
N SER A 112 -2.17 -4.31 14.07
CA SER A 112 -2.39 -5.35 15.07
C SER A 112 -2.31 -6.73 14.44
N HIS A 113 -1.92 -7.73 15.24
CA HIS A 113 -2.00 -9.12 14.82
C HIS A 113 -3.43 -9.47 14.41
N HIS A 114 -3.58 -10.15 13.27
CA HIS A 114 -4.86 -10.50 12.63
C HIS A 114 -5.66 -9.33 12.01
N ASP A 115 -5.09 -8.14 11.85
CA ASP A 115 -5.72 -7.11 11.01
C ASP A 115 -5.88 -7.61 9.57
N PHE A 116 -7.09 -7.53 9.00
CA PHE A 116 -7.31 -7.72 7.57
C PHE A 116 -7.22 -6.36 6.85
N ILE A 117 -6.13 -6.15 6.12
CA ILE A 117 -5.72 -4.82 5.65
C ILE A 117 -5.97 -4.67 4.15
N GLU A 118 -6.60 -3.55 3.78
CA GLU A 118 -6.65 -3.06 2.40
C GLU A 118 -5.61 -1.94 2.22
N ILE A 119 -4.75 -2.07 1.21
CA ILE A 119 -3.78 -1.04 0.83
C ILE A 119 -4.17 -0.51 -0.54
N VAL A 120 -4.38 0.79 -0.63
CA VAL A 120 -4.70 1.52 -1.86
C VAL A 120 -3.49 2.36 -2.23
N PHE A 121 -2.84 2.03 -3.34
CA PHE A 121 -1.79 2.86 -3.91
C PHE A 121 -2.41 3.92 -4.82
N GLN A 122 -2.35 5.18 -4.42
CA GLN A 122 -2.82 6.32 -5.21
C GLN A 122 -1.64 7.04 -5.84
N ASN A 123 -1.56 6.96 -7.17
CA ASN A 123 -0.52 7.64 -7.93
C ASN A 123 -1.04 8.95 -8.52
N ASP A 124 -0.62 10.06 -7.90
CA ASP A 124 -0.94 11.42 -8.36
C ASP A 124 0.17 11.98 -9.29
N GLU A 125 1.20 11.19 -9.61
CA GLU A 125 2.34 11.58 -10.47
C GLU A 125 2.15 11.12 -11.92
N ALA A 126 2.90 11.73 -12.84
CA ALA A 126 2.86 11.38 -14.27
C ALA A 126 3.58 10.05 -14.60
N ALA A 127 4.44 9.58 -13.70
CA ALA A 127 5.24 8.37 -13.90
C ALA A 127 4.61 7.15 -13.21
N MET A 128 4.69 5.99 -13.85
CA MET A 128 4.29 4.72 -13.24
C MET A 128 5.25 4.34 -12.11
N GLN A 129 4.70 3.83 -11.00
CA GLN A 129 5.46 3.35 -9.85
C GLN A 129 5.22 1.86 -9.63
N SER A 130 6.22 1.17 -9.10
CA SER A 130 6.15 -0.25 -8.71
C SER A 130 6.25 -0.35 -7.19
N TRP A 131 5.44 -1.20 -6.60
CA TRP A 131 5.36 -1.39 -5.15
C TRP A 131 5.72 -2.84 -4.80
N HIS A 132 6.44 -2.99 -3.70
CA HIS A 132 6.82 -4.28 -3.12
C HIS A 132 6.46 -4.28 -1.63
N LEU A 133 6.00 -5.43 -1.14
CA LEU A 133 5.69 -5.63 0.27
C LEU A 133 6.51 -6.82 0.77
N ASP A 134 7.42 -6.54 1.71
CA ASP A 134 8.25 -7.57 2.30
C ASP A 134 7.46 -8.44 3.30
N GLY A 135 7.70 -9.75 3.28
CA GLY A 135 7.21 -10.68 4.31
C GLY A 135 5.74 -11.10 4.20
N TYR A 136 5.02 -10.66 3.17
CA TYR A 136 3.62 -11.02 2.93
C TYR A 136 3.35 -11.18 1.43
N ASP A 137 2.47 -12.12 1.10
CA ASP A 137 1.77 -12.11 -0.18
C ASP A 137 0.54 -11.19 -0.09
N PHE A 138 0.14 -10.61 -1.21
CA PHE A 138 -1.06 -9.80 -1.31
C PHE A 138 -1.80 -10.07 -2.62
N TRP A 139 -3.10 -9.81 -2.61
CA TRP A 139 -3.96 -10.00 -3.77
C TRP A 139 -4.42 -8.65 -4.30
N VAL A 140 -4.11 -8.39 -5.57
CA VAL A 140 -4.64 -7.21 -6.27
C VAL A 140 -6.12 -7.45 -6.55
N VAL A 141 -6.97 -6.76 -5.80
CA VAL A 141 -8.43 -6.87 -5.96
C VAL A 141 -8.96 -5.92 -7.03
N GLY A 142 -8.38 -4.72 -7.18
CA GLY A 142 -8.84 -3.74 -8.16
C GLY A 142 -7.82 -2.68 -8.51
N PHE A 143 -8.06 -2.00 -9.64
CA PHE A 143 -7.24 -0.89 -10.13
C PHE A 143 -8.04 -0.04 -11.12
N GLY A 144 -7.68 1.23 -11.23
CA GLY A 144 -8.39 2.16 -12.09
C GLY A 144 -7.75 3.53 -12.16
N SER A 145 -8.47 4.45 -12.80
CA SER A 145 -8.07 5.85 -12.95
C SER A 145 -8.89 6.73 -12.03
N GLY A 146 -8.31 7.84 -11.60
CA GLY A 146 -8.91 8.77 -10.65
C GLY A 146 -8.62 8.39 -9.20
N LYS A 147 -9.01 9.29 -8.28
CA LYS A 147 -8.81 9.08 -6.84
C LYS A 147 -9.73 7.98 -6.33
N TRP A 148 -9.19 7.13 -5.46
CA TRP A 148 -9.96 6.07 -4.85
C TRP A 148 -11.01 6.65 -3.89
N THR A 149 -12.16 6.00 -3.84
CA THR A 149 -13.22 6.25 -2.86
C THR A 149 -13.78 4.91 -2.39
N GLN A 150 -14.47 4.87 -1.26
CA GLN A 150 -15.12 3.63 -0.79
C GLN A 150 -16.13 3.06 -1.82
N ALA A 151 -16.73 3.89 -2.67
CA ALA A 151 -17.60 3.41 -3.75
C ALA A 151 -16.84 2.62 -4.85
N SER A 152 -15.51 2.75 -4.91
CA SER A 152 -14.66 2.02 -5.85
C SER A 152 -14.69 0.51 -5.60
N ARG A 153 -15.06 0.08 -4.38
CA ARG A 153 -15.22 -1.33 -4.02
C ARG A 153 -16.27 -2.07 -4.84
N ASN A 154 -17.25 -1.35 -5.39
CA ASN A 154 -18.29 -1.94 -6.23
C ASN A 154 -17.78 -2.35 -7.62
N LYS A 155 -16.55 -1.97 -7.99
CA LYS A 155 -15.96 -2.22 -9.31
C LYS A 155 -14.93 -3.33 -9.32
N TYR A 156 -14.53 -3.82 -8.14
CA TYR A 156 -13.57 -4.90 -8.00
C TYR A 156 -14.23 -6.21 -7.57
#